data_AF-A0A2A5DU46-F1
#
_entry.id   AF-A0A2A5DU46-F1
#
_cell.length_a   1.000
_cell.length_b   1.000
_cell.length_c   1.000
_cell.angle_alpha   90.00
_cell.angle_beta   90.00
_cell.angle_gamma   90.00
#
_symmetry.space_group_name_H-M   'P 1'
#
loop_
_entity.id
_entity.type
_entity.pdbx_description
1 polymer ?
#
loop_
_entity_poly.entity_id
_entity_poly.type
_entity_poly.pdbx_seq_one_letter_code
_entity_poly.pdbx_strand_id
1 'polypeptide(L)' 'MNQIENFLTLDGYGVFVWPAYGLALLMLAGLFTWTLRELRHNRQALHRLRSQAAKAGPET' A
#
# COMPACT_ATOMS: atom_id res chain seq x y z
N MET A 1 -13.06 13.46 33.17
CA MET A 1 -12.28 12.59 32.26
C MET A 1 -13.29 12.05 31.24
N ASN A 2 -12.92 11.87 29.96
CA ASN A 2 -13.80 11.49 28.81
C ASN A 2 -14.15 12.60 27.81
N GLN A 3 -13.41 13.71 27.79
CA GLN A 3 -13.51 14.72 26.72
C GLN A 3 -13.15 14.13 25.35
N ILE A 4 -12.17 13.22 25.31
CA ILE A 4 -11.72 12.54 24.09
C ILE A 4 -12.82 11.65 23.53
N GLU A 5 -13.58 10.97 24.40
CA GLU A 5 -14.72 10.13 24.00
C GLU A 5 -15.84 10.96 23.37
N ASN A 6 -16.27 12.06 24.00
CA ASN A 6 -17.29 12.96 23.45
C ASN A 6 -16.87 13.60 22.11
N PHE A 7 -15.58 13.87 21.94
CA PHE A 7 -15.04 14.38 20.67
C PHE A 7 -14.99 13.28 19.59
N LEU A 8 -14.73 12.02 19.99
CA LEU A 8 -14.73 10.86 19.11
C LEU A 8 -16.14 10.45 18.68
N THR A 9 -17.12 10.59 19.56
CA THR A 9 -18.54 10.42 19.23
C THR A 9 -19.15 11.65 18.59
N LEU A 10 -18.50 12.83 18.64
CA LEU A 10 -18.89 14.10 18.02
C LEU A 10 -20.42 14.25 18.01
N ASP A 11 -20.99 14.39 19.21
CA ASP A 11 -22.44 14.57 19.40
C ASP A 11 -23.33 13.42 18.83
N GLY A 12 -22.79 12.19 18.77
CA GLY A 12 -23.50 10.98 18.31
C GLY A 12 -23.20 10.54 16.87
N TYR A 13 -22.48 11.34 16.07
CA TYR A 13 -22.20 11.05 14.66
C TYR A 13 -20.86 10.35 14.38
N GLY A 14 -19.97 10.25 15.38
CA GLY A 14 -18.64 9.65 15.21
C GLY A 14 -18.68 8.22 14.66
N VAL A 15 -19.69 7.44 15.04
CA VAL A 15 -19.90 6.05 14.57
C VAL A 15 -20.12 5.97 13.05
N PHE A 16 -20.58 7.04 12.38
CA PHE A 16 -20.73 7.06 10.92
C PHE A 16 -19.45 7.51 10.20
N VAL A 17 -18.63 8.33 10.86
CA VAL A 17 -17.43 8.93 10.30
C VAL A 17 -16.25 7.95 10.33
N TRP A 18 -16.08 7.22 11.45
CA TRP A 18 -15.00 6.24 11.63
C TRP A 18 -15.00 5.12 10.56
N PRO A 19 -16.14 4.50 10.19
CA PRO A 19 -16.20 3.51 9.12
C PRO A 19 -15.82 4.08 7.76
N ALA A 20 -16.21 5.33 7.45
CA ALA A 20 -15.83 5.97 6.19
C ALA A 20 -14.31 6.18 6.10
N TYR A 21 -13.68 6.64 7.19
CA TYR A 21 -12.22 6.71 7.28
C TYR A 21 -11.56 5.33 7.26
N GLY A 22 -12.14 4.33 7.91
CA GLY A 22 -11.66 2.95 7.87
C GLY A 22 -11.72 2.37 6.46
N LEU A 23 -12.79 2.63 5.72
CA LEU A 23 -12.95 2.19 4.33
C LEU A 23 -11.96 2.91 3.42
N ALA A 24 -11.79 4.22 3.57
CA ALA A 24 -10.80 4.99 2.81
C ALA A 24 -9.37 4.47 3.07
N LEU A 25 -9.02 4.23 4.34
CA LEU A 25 -7.74 3.65 4.73
C LEU A 25 -7.55 2.26 4.10
N LEU A 26 -8.60 1.44 4.09
CA LEU A 26 -8.58 0.11 3.49
C LEU A 26 -8.37 0.16 1.98
N MET A 27 -9.03 1.10 1.27
CA MET A 27 -8.81 1.32 -0.16
C MET A 27 -7.37 1.76 -0.44
N LEU A 28 -6.86 2.72 0.32
CA LEU A 28 -5.47 3.19 0.22
C LEU A 28 -4.47 2.06 0.49
N ALA A 29 -4.67 1.29 1.56
CA ALA A 29 -3.83 0.15 1.90
C ALA A 29 -3.87 -0.94 0.82
N GLY A 30 -5.05 -1.21 0.24
CA GLY A 30 -5.22 -2.14 -0.89
C GLY A 30 -4.40 -1.69 -2.11
N LEU A 31 -4.51 -0.43 -2.49
CA LEU A 31 -3.76 0.11 -3.64
C LEU A 31 -2.25 0.15 -3.38
N PHE A 32 -1.85 0.49 -2.15
CA PHE A 32 -0.46 0.54 -1.74
C PHE A 32 0.18 -0.85 -1.73
N THR A 33 -0.52 -1.86 -1.20
CA THR A 33 -0.06 -3.25 -1.21
C THR A 33 -0.03 -3.83 -2.63
N TRP A 34 -1.00 -3.49 -3.49
CA TRP A 34 -0.96 -3.85 -4.91
C TRP A 34 0.28 -3.27 -5.58
N THR A 35 0.51 -1.97 -5.40
CA THR A 35 1.67 -1.25 -5.96
C THR A 35 2.98 -1.90 -5.52
N LEU A 36 3.15 -2.16 -4.22
CA LEU A 36 4.36 -2.80 -3.70
C LEU A 36 4.56 -4.23 -4.23
N ARG A 37 3.48 -4.99 -4.40
CA ARG A 37 3.52 -6.32 -5.01
C ARG A 37 3.95 -6.25 -6.46
N GLU A 38 3.38 -5.33 -7.23
CA GLU A 38 3.72 -5.11 -8.64
C GLU A 38 5.19 -4.67 -8.78
N LEU A 39 5.66 -3.75 -7.94
CA LEU A 39 7.06 -3.34 -7.91
C LEU A 39 8.00 -4.51 -7.59
N ARG A 40 7.63 -5.39 -6.64
CA ARG A 40 8.42 -6.59 -6.34
C ARG A 40 8.46 -7.56 -7.52
N HIS A 41 7.32 -7.77 -8.19
CA HIS A 41 7.22 -8.64 -9.35
C HIS A 41 8.09 -8.11 -10.51
N ASN A 42 8.02 -6.80 -10.76
CA ASN A 42 8.74 -6.16 -11.84
C ASN A 42 10.26 -6.10 -11.57
N ARG A 43 10.68 -5.91 -10.32
CA ARG A 43 12.10 -6.00 -9.92
C ARG A 43 12.69 -7.40 -10.15
N GLN A 44 11.91 -8.47 -9.94
CA GLN A 44 12.38 -9.83 -10.21
C GLN A 44 12.55 -10.10 -11.71
N ALA A 45 11.66 -9.57 -12.55
CA ALA A 45 11.79 -9.67 -14.01
C ALA A 45 13.05 -8.94 -14.52
N LEU A 46 13.31 -7.72 -14.01
CA LEU A 46 14.49 -6.95 -14.36
C LEU A 46 15.80 -7.61 -13.91
N HIS A 47 15.81 -8.30 -12.76
CA HIS A 47 16.98 -9.04 -12.30
C HIS A 47 17.32 -10.23 -13.19
N ARG A 48 16.30 -10.95 -13.68
CA ARG A 48 16.50 -12.05 -14.64
C ARG A 48 17.08 -11.55 -15.96
N LEU A 49 16.53 -10.47 -16.51
CA LEU A 49 17.00 -9.89 -17.78
C LEU A 49 18.43 -9.34 -17.66
N ARG A 50 18.77 -8.62 -16.57
CA ARG A 50 20.15 -8.15 -16.35
C ARG A 50 21.14 -9.30 -16.19
N SER A 51 20.76 -10.38 -15.51
CA SER A 51 21.65 -11.54 -15.36
C SER A 51 21.89 -12.30 -16.67
N GLN A 52 20.95 -12.24 -17.61
CA GLN A 52 21.11 -12.81 -18.94
C GLN A 52 21.92 -11.88 -19.86
N ALA A 53 21.66 -10.57 -19.84
CA ALA A 53 22.44 -9.59 -20.59
C ALA A 53 23.91 -9.52 -20.12
N ALA A 54 24.17 -9.64 -18.81
CA ALA A 54 25.53 -9.71 -18.28
C ALA A 54 26.25 -11.03 -18.60
N LYS A 55 25.51 -12.10 -18.89
CA LYS A 55 26.05 -13.39 -19.37
C LYS A 55 26.14 -13.48 -20.89
N ALA A 56 25.38 -12.66 -21.62
CA ALA A 56 25.43 -12.52 -23.07
C ALA A 56 26.40 -11.42 -23.52
N GLY A 57 27.02 -10.70 -22.57
CA GLY A 57 28.24 -9.94 -22.81
C GLY A 57 29.47 -10.75 -22.41
N PRO A 58 29.90 -11.67 -23.28
CA PRO A 58 31.31 -11.81 -23.54
C PRO A 58 31.59 -11.86 -25.06
N GLU A 59 32.80 -11.47 -25.44
CA GLU A 59 33.48 -11.87 -26.70
C GLU A 59 32.83 -11.53 -28.06
N THR A 60 32.95 -10.26 -28.50
CA THR A 60 33.55 -9.87 -29.80
C THR A 60 33.82 -8.36 -29.83
#